data_AF-A0A1Y4ULU7-F1
#
_entry.id   AF-A0A1Y4ULU7-F1
#
_cell.length_a   1.000
_cell.length_b   1.000
_cell.length_c   1.000
_cell.angle_alpha   90.00
_cell.angle_beta   90.00
_cell.angle_gamma   90.00
#
_symmetry.space_group_name_H-M   'P 1'
#
loop_
_entity.id
_entity.type
_entity.pdbx_description
1 polymer ?
#
loop_
_entity_poly.entity_id
_entity_poly.type
_entity_poly.pdbx_seq_one_letter_code
_entity_poly.pdbx_strand_id
1 'polypeptide(L)'
;MSTSTMLKEYNSNISPKLKEIDIYLKTEEQPFNIDNTASILDISKDELLHIMYVYDITSINISDFFTIMIKGSSKICRLFSRKLNCGLKTEYSPENISYIYDIDISEVYRACKKLNCYSFDDRTIKNILGEISIQSES
;
A
#
# COMPACT_ATOMS: atom_id res chain seq x y z
N MET A 1 -14.66 -1.48 20.69
CA MET A 1 -13.90 -0.81 19.62
C MET A 1 -12.57 -0.38 20.22
N SER A 2 -11.46 -0.99 19.78
CA SER A 2 -10.13 -0.58 20.22
C SER A 2 -9.58 0.47 19.25
N THR A 3 -9.30 1.67 19.75
CA THR A 3 -8.66 2.75 19.00
C THR A 3 -7.19 2.41 18.78
N SER A 4 -6.79 2.31 17.51
CA SER A 4 -5.39 2.14 17.10
C SER A 4 -4.91 3.38 16.36
N THR A 5 -3.60 3.53 16.19
CA THR A 5 -3.04 4.59 15.33
C THR A 5 -2.75 4.03 13.94
N MET A 6 -2.83 4.87 12.92
CA MET A 6 -2.40 4.50 11.56
C MET A 6 -0.94 4.07 11.52
N LEU A 7 -0.09 4.63 12.38
CA LEU A 7 1.31 4.20 12.50
C LEU A 7 1.43 2.75 12.98
N LYS A 8 0.58 2.32 13.92
CA LYS A 8 0.57 0.93 14.37
C LYS A 8 0.11 0.00 13.24
N GLU A 9 -0.96 0.36 12.53
CA GLU A 9 -1.41 -0.38 11.34
C GLU A 9 -0.32 -0.48 10.28
N TYR A 10 0.38 0.64 10.02
CA TYR A 10 1.49 0.69 9.10
C TYR A 10 2.62 -0.27 9.52
N ASN A 11 3.03 -0.24 10.78
CA ASN A 11 4.14 -1.05 11.26
C ASN A 11 3.79 -2.54 11.38
N SER A 12 2.53 -2.87 11.69
CA SER A 12 2.10 -4.26 11.91
C SER A 12 1.67 -4.97 10.63
N ASN A 13 1.07 -4.26 9.68
CA ASN A 13 0.45 -4.90 8.51
C ASN A 13 1.05 -4.45 7.17
N ILE A 14 1.32 -3.15 7.00
CA ILE A 14 1.80 -2.62 5.70
C ILE A 14 3.31 -2.83 5.54
N SER A 15 4.11 -2.37 6.49
CA SER A 15 5.58 -2.42 6.41
C SER A 15 6.14 -3.84 6.33
N PRO A 16 5.62 -4.84 7.09
CA PRO A 16 6.09 -6.21 6.95
C PRO A 16 5.77 -6.80 5.57
N LYS A 17 4.57 -6.53 5.05
CA LYS A 17 4.16 -7.01 3.71
C LYS A 17 5.01 -6.39 2.59
N LEU A 18 5.31 -5.10 2.67
CA LEU A 18 6.23 -4.44 1.72
C LEU A 18 7.63 -5.07 1.75
N LYS A 19 8.12 -5.43 2.94
CA LYS A 19 9.40 -6.11 3.10
C LYS A 19 9.37 -7.52 2.51
N GLU A 20 8.29 -8.26 2.72
CA GLU A 20 8.08 -9.58 2.13
C GLU A 20 8.14 -9.51 0.60
N ILE A 21 7.40 -8.57 0.01
CA ILE A 21 7.40 -8.31 -1.45
C ILE A 21 8.81 -7.94 -1.93
N ASP A 22 9.51 -7.04 -1.24
CA ASP A 22 10.88 -6.64 -1.61
C ASP A 22 11.86 -7.81 -1.58
N ILE A 23 11.75 -8.70 -0.58
CA ILE A 23 12.56 -9.92 -0.51
C ILE A 23 12.23 -10.83 -1.68
N TYR A 24 10.95 -11.15 -1.90
CA TYR A 24 10.49 -12.02 -2.99
C TYR A 24 11.01 -11.58 -4.36
N LEU A 25 10.87 -10.29 -4.67
CA LEU A 25 11.35 -9.72 -5.94
C LEU A 25 12.87 -9.83 -6.13
N LYS A 26 13.63 -9.94 -5.03
CA LYS A 26 15.11 -10.00 -5.06
C LYS A 26 15.65 -11.42 -4.97
N THR A 27 14.91 -12.36 -4.38
CA THR A 27 15.40 -13.71 -4.10
C THR A 27 14.85 -14.77 -5.05
N GLU A 28 13.65 -14.57 -5.60
CA GLU A 28 13.04 -15.57 -6.47
C GLU A 28 13.48 -15.39 -7.92
N GLU A 29 13.65 -16.52 -8.61
CA GLU A 29 13.98 -16.52 -10.03
C GLU A 29 12.75 -16.17 -10.87
N GLN A 30 12.98 -15.39 -11.94
CA GLN A 30 11.94 -15.08 -12.91
C GLN A 30 11.84 -16.19 -13.97
N PRO A 31 10.63 -16.52 -14.46
CA PRO A 31 9.35 -15.88 -14.14
C PRO A 31 8.81 -16.28 -12.77
N PHE A 32 8.22 -15.30 -12.07
CA PHE A 32 7.63 -15.49 -10.76
C PHE A 32 6.47 -16.48 -10.81
N ASN A 33 6.41 -17.34 -9.79
CA ASN A 33 5.36 -18.34 -9.66
C ASN A 33 4.00 -17.68 -9.34
N ILE A 34 2.94 -18.14 -10.01
CA ILE A 34 1.56 -17.63 -9.88
C ILE A 34 1.02 -17.79 -8.45
N ASP A 35 1.16 -18.97 -7.85
CA ASP A 35 0.62 -19.26 -6.52
C ASP A 35 1.34 -18.42 -5.45
N ASN A 36 2.68 -18.30 -5.56
CA ASN A 36 3.46 -17.46 -4.68
C ASN A 36 3.12 -15.97 -4.87
N THR A 37 2.92 -15.51 -6.11
CA THR A 37 2.54 -14.12 -6.41
C THR A 37 1.15 -13.79 -5.86
N ALA A 38 0.17 -14.70 -6.02
CA ALA A 38 -1.16 -14.53 -5.45
C ALA A 38 -1.11 -14.44 -3.92
N SER A 39 -0.36 -15.35 -3.29
CA SER A 39 -0.18 -15.38 -1.84
C SER A 39 0.52 -14.13 -1.32
N ILE A 40 1.58 -13.65 -1.97
CA ILE A 40 2.32 -12.48 -1.50
C ILE A 40 1.59 -11.17 -1.76
N LEU A 41 0.65 -11.13 -2.70
CA LEU A 41 -0.19 -9.96 -2.93
C LEU A 41 -1.51 -10.02 -2.18
N ASP A 42 -1.78 -11.09 -1.41
CA ASP A 42 -3.05 -11.34 -0.72
C ASP A 42 -4.27 -11.22 -1.66
N ILE A 43 -4.14 -11.74 -2.88
CA ILE A 43 -5.22 -11.83 -3.87
C ILE A 43 -5.51 -13.29 -4.20
N SER A 44 -6.73 -13.56 -4.69
CA SER A 44 -7.04 -14.92 -5.13
C SER A 44 -6.28 -15.29 -6.40
N LYS A 45 -6.02 -16.59 -6.59
CA LYS A 45 -5.43 -17.08 -7.84
C LYS A 45 -6.31 -16.73 -9.05
N ASP A 46 -7.63 -16.83 -8.91
CA ASP A 46 -8.58 -16.50 -9.97
C ASP A 46 -8.50 -15.02 -10.36
N GLU A 47 -8.41 -14.13 -9.37
CA GLU A 47 -8.19 -12.70 -9.61
C GLU A 47 -6.85 -12.45 -10.31
N LEU A 48 -5.77 -13.06 -9.86
CA LEU A 48 -4.46 -12.92 -10.49
C LEU A 48 -4.50 -13.40 -11.95
N LEU A 49 -5.08 -14.58 -12.22
CA LEU A 49 -5.23 -15.12 -13.57
C LEU A 49 -6.11 -14.23 -14.45
N HIS A 50 -7.16 -13.65 -13.89
CA HIS A 50 -7.99 -12.68 -14.59
C HIS A 50 -7.20 -11.42 -14.96
N ILE A 51 -6.38 -10.88 -14.05
CA ILE A 51 -5.49 -9.76 -14.35
C ILE A 51 -4.48 -10.17 -15.43
N MET A 52 -3.84 -11.32 -15.31
CA MET A 52 -2.90 -11.80 -16.34
C MET A 52 -3.56 -11.87 -17.72
N TYR A 53 -4.79 -12.37 -17.79
CA TYR A 53 -5.55 -12.43 -19.04
C TYR A 53 -5.89 -11.03 -19.59
N VAL A 54 -6.38 -10.11 -18.77
CA VAL A 54 -6.79 -8.76 -19.20
C VAL A 54 -5.61 -7.91 -19.68
N TYR A 55 -4.41 -8.16 -19.15
CA TYR A 55 -3.20 -7.39 -19.46
C TYR A 55 -2.19 -8.17 -20.34
N ASP A 56 -2.62 -9.27 -20.98
CA ASP A 56 -1.80 -10.10 -21.88
C ASP A 56 -0.49 -10.61 -21.26
N ILE A 57 -0.49 -10.90 -19.95
CA ILE A 57 0.67 -11.41 -19.20
C ILE A 57 0.70 -12.93 -19.30
N THR A 58 1.67 -13.48 -20.03
CA THR A 58 1.84 -14.93 -20.20
C THR A 58 2.76 -15.56 -19.13
N SER A 59 3.68 -14.78 -18.58
CA SER A 59 4.60 -15.15 -17.50
C SER A 59 4.91 -13.92 -16.67
N ILE A 60 5.11 -14.05 -15.36
CA ILE A 60 5.24 -12.89 -14.48
C ILE A 60 6.72 -12.50 -14.35
N ASN A 61 7.14 -11.43 -15.03
CA ASN A 61 8.42 -10.76 -14.74
C ASN A 61 8.22 -9.63 -13.71
N ILE A 62 9.28 -8.88 -13.38
CA ILE A 62 9.20 -7.74 -12.44
C ILE A 62 8.18 -6.66 -12.87
N SER A 63 8.15 -6.30 -14.15
CA SER A 63 7.19 -5.30 -14.67
C SER A 63 5.76 -5.81 -14.57
N ASP A 64 5.54 -7.09 -14.88
CA ASP A 64 4.24 -7.73 -14.79
C ASP A 64 3.78 -7.86 -13.35
N PHE A 65 4.69 -8.17 -12.42
CA PHE A 65 4.40 -8.18 -10.99
C PHE A 65 3.85 -6.83 -10.51
N PHE A 66 4.50 -5.72 -10.89
CA PHE A 66 3.99 -4.39 -10.54
C PHE A 66 2.67 -4.07 -11.22
N THR A 67 2.46 -4.54 -12.46
CA THR A 67 1.16 -4.42 -13.14
C THR A 67 0.07 -5.15 -12.35
N ILE A 68 0.33 -6.39 -11.92
CA ILE A 68 -0.59 -7.16 -11.08
C ILE A 68 -0.83 -6.43 -9.76
N MET A 69 0.22 -5.93 -9.11
CA MET A 69 0.12 -5.20 -7.85
C MET A 69 -0.72 -3.92 -7.97
N ILE A 70 -0.67 -3.21 -9.11
CA ILE A 70 -1.48 -2.00 -9.37
C ILE A 70 -2.96 -2.35 -9.55
N LYS A 71 -3.26 -3.53 -10.11
CA LYS A 71 -4.61 -3.96 -10.49
C LYS A 71 -5.29 -4.86 -9.47
N GLY A 72 -4.53 -5.43 -8.54
CA GLY A 72 -5.04 -6.27 -7.47
C GLY A 72 -5.94 -5.52 -6.50
N SER A 73 -6.84 -6.26 -5.89
CA SER A 73 -7.88 -5.78 -4.99
C SER A 73 -7.47 -5.81 -3.52
N SER A 74 -6.32 -6.39 -3.16
CA SER A 74 -5.91 -6.47 -1.76
C SER A 74 -5.60 -5.09 -1.18
N LYS A 75 -5.50 -5.02 0.16
CA LYS A 75 -5.18 -3.77 0.86
C LYS A 75 -3.83 -3.20 0.40
N ILE A 76 -2.82 -4.05 0.23
CA ILE A 76 -1.49 -3.61 -0.18
C ILE A 76 -1.48 -3.15 -1.66
N CYS A 77 -2.22 -3.84 -2.53
CA CYS A 77 -2.39 -3.46 -3.93
C CYS A 77 -3.07 -2.09 -4.07
N ARG A 78 -4.18 -1.86 -3.34
CA ARG A 78 -4.87 -0.56 -3.34
C ARG A 78 -3.98 0.56 -2.83
N LEU A 79 -3.25 0.34 -1.73
CA LEU A 79 -2.33 1.33 -1.17
C LEU A 79 -1.24 1.70 -2.20
N PHE A 80 -0.65 0.71 -2.85
CA PHE A 80 0.38 0.92 -3.87
C PHE A 80 -0.16 1.68 -5.08
N SER A 81 -1.31 1.25 -5.61
CA SER A 81 -2.00 1.92 -6.72
C SER A 81 -2.32 3.38 -6.41
N ARG A 82 -2.85 3.67 -5.22
CA ARG A 82 -3.14 5.04 -4.76
C ARG A 82 -1.86 5.87 -4.63
N LYS A 83 -0.78 5.31 -4.08
CA LYS A 83 0.52 5.99 -4.01
C LYS A 83 1.05 6.36 -5.39
N LEU A 84 0.95 5.45 -6.36
CA LEU A 84 1.37 5.72 -7.74
C LEU A 84 0.48 6.75 -8.45
N ASN A 85 -0.82 6.76 -8.19
CA ASN A 85 -1.73 7.78 -8.74
C ASN A 85 -1.43 9.18 -8.20
N CYS A 86 -0.88 9.29 -6.99
CA CYS A 86 -0.34 10.55 -6.50
C CYS A 86 0.95 10.98 -7.23
N GLY A 87 1.57 10.11 -8.01
CA GLY A 87 2.86 10.34 -8.68
C GLY A 87 4.06 10.24 -7.73
N LEU A 88 5.26 10.31 -8.31
CA LEU A 88 6.52 10.35 -7.57
C LEU A 88 6.74 11.75 -6.99
N LYS A 89 5.92 12.14 -6.00
CA LYS A 89 6.03 13.41 -5.30
C LYS A 89 7.15 13.34 -4.25
N THR A 90 7.86 14.45 -4.07
CA THR A 90 8.77 14.64 -2.94
C THR A 90 8.01 14.88 -1.63
N GLU A 91 6.78 15.36 -1.73
CA GLU A 91 5.93 15.70 -0.59
C GLU A 91 4.46 15.31 -0.79
N TYR A 92 3.80 14.97 0.31
CA TYR A 92 2.41 14.57 0.41
C TYR A 92 1.61 15.60 1.20
N SER A 93 0.54 16.12 0.60
CA SER A 93 -0.46 16.95 1.26
C SER A 93 -1.41 16.08 2.11
N PRO A 94 -2.27 16.70 2.95
CA PRO A 94 -3.27 15.97 3.72
C PRO A 94 -4.21 15.14 2.83
N GLU A 95 -4.57 15.65 1.65
CA GLU A 95 -5.40 14.95 0.67
C GLU A 95 -4.69 13.73 0.10
N ASN A 96 -3.38 13.84 -0.20
CA ASN A 96 -2.61 12.68 -0.66
C ASN A 96 -2.57 11.61 0.44
N ILE A 97 -2.36 11.99 1.69
CA ILE A 97 -2.30 11.04 2.82
C ILE A 97 -3.66 10.37 3.03
N SER A 98 -4.74 11.15 3.05
CA SER A 98 -6.12 10.65 3.15
C SER A 98 -6.40 9.64 2.03
N TYR A 99 -6.06 9.99 0.79
CA TYR A 99 -6.26 9.14 -0.36
C TYR A 99 -5.42 7.86 -0.32
N ILE A 100 -4.11 7.96 -0.07
CA ILE A 100 -3.19 6.81 -0.08
C ILE A 100 -3.57 5.77 0.98
N TYR A 101 -3.86 6.23 2.20
CA TYR A 101 -4.09 5.37 3.34
C TYR A 101 -5.56 5.06 3.63
N ASP A 102 -6.49 5.59 2.82
CA ASP A 102 -7.94 5.42 3.01
C ASP A 102 -8.46 5.96 4.34
N ILE A 103 -8.00 7.15 4.72
CA ILE A 103 -8.32 7.77 6.00
C ILE A 103 -9.28 8.93 5.76
N ASP A 104 -10.27 9.11 6.64
CA ASP A 104 -11.09 10.33 6.66
C ASP A 104 -10.20 11.58 6.69
N ILE A 105 -10.39 12.44 5.70
CA ILE A 105 -9.62 13.68 5.55
C ILE A 105 -9.67 14.58 6.80
N SER A 106 -10.76 14.54 7.56
CA SER A 106 -10.94 15.29 8.80
C SER A 106 -9.98 14.83 9.89
N GLU A 107 -9.72 13.53 9.99
CA GLU A 107 -8.73 12.97 10.93
C GLU A 107 -7.31 13.36 10.54
N VAL A 108 -7.00 13.38 9.25
CA VAL A 108 -5.70 13.84 8.73
C VAL A 108 -5.50 15.32 9.08
N TYR A 109 -6.50 16.18 8.83
CA TYR A 109 -6.42 17.60 9.17
C TYR A 109 -6.31 17.85 10.68
N ARG A 110 -6.99 17.07 11.51
CA ARG A 110 -6.85 17.11 12.98
C ARG A 110 -5.41 16.82 13.40
N ALA A 111 -4.78 15.80 12.81
CA ALA A 111 -3.39 15.47 13.04
C ALA A 111 -2.42 16.56 12.53
N CYS A 112 -2.64 17.10 11.33
CA CYS A 112 -1.87 18.23 10.78
C CYS A 112 -1.87 19.43 11.73
N LYS A 113 -3.05 19.80 12.26
CA LYS A 113 -3.20 20.91 13.19
C LYS A 113 -2.43 20.69 14.49
N LYS A 114 -2.40 19.45 15.00
CA LYS A 114 -1.63 19.09 16.19
C LYS A 114 -0.12 19.17 15.96
N LEU A 115 0.34 18.77 14.78
CA LEU A 115 1.76 18.81 14.39
C LEU A 115 2.22 20.17 13.87
N ASN A 116 1.30 21.10 13.61
CA ASN A 116 1.57 22.34 12.90
C ASN A 116 2.31 22.13 11.56
N CYS A 117 1.89 21.11 10.80
CA CYS A 117 2.51 20.71 9.54
C CYS A 117 1.45 20.21 8.55
N TYR A 118 1.58 20.58 7.27
CA TYR A 118 0.62 20.24 6.20
C TYR A 118 1.33 19.69 4.94
N SER A 119 2.62 19.41 5.01
CA SER A 119 3.39 18.79 3.93
C SER A 119 4.37 17.78 4.51
N PHE A 120 4.36 16.56 3.99
CA PHE A 120 5.10 15.43 4.56
C PHE A 120 5.90 14.72 3.49
N ASP A 121 7.13 14.30 3.79
CA ASP A 121 7.93 13.46 2.92
C ASP A 121 7.99 12.03 3.48
N ASP A 122 8.68 11.11 2.80
CA ASP A 122 8.82 9.72 3.27
C ASP A 122 9.50 9.60 4.65
N ARG A 123 10.22 10.65 5.12
CA ARG A 123 10.88 10.68 6.44
C ARG A 123 9.91 11.15 7.53
N THR A 124 9.02 12.08 7.22
CA THR A 124 8.10 12.70 8.18
C THR A 124 6.69 12.11 8.16
N ILE A 125 6.34 11.31 7.15
CA ILE A 125 4.99 10.72 7.02
C ILE A 125 4.60 9.86 8.23
N LYS A 126 5.55 9.16 8.85
CA LYS A 126 5.27 8.37 10.06
C LYS A 126 4.84 9.22 11.25
N ASN A 127 5.25 10.49 11.32
CA ASN A 127 4.87 11.39 12.39
C ASN A 127 3.36 11.68 12.35
N ILE A 128 2.83 12.00 11.17
CA ILE A 128 1.40 12.23 11.00
C ILE A 128 0.57 10.95 11.15
N LEU A 129 1.06 9.81 10.65
CA LEU A 129 0.38 8.52 10.89
C LEU A 129 0.30 8.17 12.38
N GLY A 130 1.23 8.65 13.22
CA GLY A 130 1.21 8.46 14.67
C GLY A 130 0.07 9.21 15.37
N GLU A 131 -0.41 10.29 14.76
CA GLU A 131 -1.42 11.18 15.32
C GLU A 131 -2.85 10.90 14.84
N ILE A 132 -2.98 10.07 13.81
CA ILE A 132 -4.25 9.66 13.23
C ILE A 132 -4.77 8.44 13.96
N SER A 133 -5.97 8.56 14.54
CA SER A 133 -6.70 7.46 15.14
C SER A 133 -7.56 6.77 14.10
N ILE A 134 -7.57 5.44 14.11
CA ILE A 134 -8.44 4.62 13.26
C ILE A 134 -9.24 3.62 14.07
N GLN A 135 -10.40 3.27 13.52
CA GLN A 135 -11.18 2.15 13.97
C GLN A 135 -10.56 0.87 13.41
N SER A 136 -10.11 -0.01 14.30
CA SER A 136 -9.66 -1.34 13.90
C SER A 136 -10.86 -2.26 13.90
N GLU A 137 -11.27 -2.77 12.74
CA GLU A 137 -12.16 -3.93 12.69
C GLU A 137 -11.41 -5.12 13.31
N SER A 138 -12.03 -5.72 14.31
CA SER A 138 -11.49 -6.86 15.07
C SER A 138 -11.89 -8.16 14.37
#